data_AF-A0A651EX40-F1
#
_entry.id   AF-A0A651EX40-F1
#
_cell.length_a   1.000
_cell.length_b   1.000
_cell.length_c   1.000
_cell.angle_alpha   90.00
_cell.angle_beta   90.00
_cell.angle_gamma   90.00
#
_symmetry.space_group_name_H-M   'P 1'
#
loop_
_entity.id
_entity.type
_entity.pdbx_description
1 polymer ?
#
loop_
_entity_poly.entity_id
_entity_poly.type
_entity_poly.pdbx_seq_one_letter_code
_entity_poly.pdbx_strand_id
1 'polypeptide(L)'
;MQTQPGNSVESLAGRRIRNGRSDQSNEQDRVEHIDFKMVTFSLGGKDYGIDIMKVAEIAKFRTFTYVPNTPDFVRGVYNLRGDIISIIDLRKLFNLSHDEQAEGEAYDGLIIRLEENMLGVIVDSIARVVGISRNSIQPPHPIFADVNLKYIEGVVEYNDRLYIILDVERIFAREERKADEQPVFDDTRRTGVMQPTEQAVEEEHAQPVQAAPEATGADPALSFEFIRDTLSTFAGFHVTPVNETWVRQRYEEWSRDRKAENRDVQFESAEDAQAFLSPFYSPDTGRFWSQEYSRRVRSLLPDSQPTTFFVWNAGCAGGYESYSLASVLVSEYGDARIKIWAHDKNLMQVSSAPNLVFQANVLPPEFREYTVTGTNGSSFSSEIKDRIVFEYHNVLHSNSLPAVDMVLARDLLSFLDRSEQAVFLEHAAEKLKSGGIIVVGEHERLDDSSLFEAVQTEISGVYQLR
;
A
#
# COMPACT_ATOMS: atom_id res chain seq x y z
N MET A 1 -74.21 38.48 -6.31
CA MET A 1 -75.13 39.05 -5.31
C MET A 1 -76.14 37.95 -4.97
N GLN A 2 -76.08 37.46 -3.72
CA GLN A 2 -77.14 36.78 -2.93
C GLN A 2 -77.75 35.46 -3.49
N THR A 3 -77.32 34.29 -2.98
CA THR A 3 -77.75 33.56 -1.75
C THR A 3 -79.05 32.73 -1.92
N GLN A 4 -78.89 31.41 -1.79
CA GLN A 4 -79.88 30.37 -1.36
C GLN A 4 -80.55 30.75 -0.01
N PRO A 5 -81.53 30.01 0.63
CA PRO A 5 -81.89 28.56 0.59
C PRO A 5 -83.44 28.33 0.73
N GLY A 6 -84.06 27.19 1.06
CA GLY A 6 -83.71 25.88 1.63
C GLY A 6 -84.95 24.96 1.58
N ASN A 7 -84.81 23.64 1.64
CA ASN A 7 -85.18 22.71 2.74
C ASN A 7 -85.60 21.40 2.01
N SER A 8 -85.43 20.17 2.47
CA SER A 8 -85.15 19.60 3.79
C SER A 8 -84.96 18.07 3.63
N VAL A 9 -83.99 17.52 4.36
CA VAL A 9 -83.92 16.23 5.08
C VAL A 9 -84.49 14.94 4.43
N GLU A 10 -83.67 13.91 4.23
CA GLU A 10 -83.61 12.67 5.07
C GLU A 10 -82.76 11.55 4.47
N SER A 11 -82.38 10.64 5.36
CA SER A 11 -81.21 9.77 5.34
C SER A 11 -81.50 8.28 5.03
N LEU A 12 -80.42 7.55 4.76
CA LEU A 12 -80.07 6.17 5.17
C LEU A 12 -80.01 5.06 4.11
N ALA A 13 -78.82 4.43 4.14
CA ALA A 13 -78.50 3.00 3.97
C ALA A 13 -78.35 2.43 2.55
N GLY A 14 -77.17 1.81 2.30
CA GLY A 14 -77.01 0.91 1.15
C GLY A 14 -75.57 0.56 0.77
N ARG A 15 -74.99 -0.42 1.47
CA ARG A 15 -73.67 -1.06 1.30
C ARG A 15 -73.21 -1.39 -0.15
N ARG A 16 -71.99 -0.95 -0.47
CA ARG A 16 -70.87 -1.57 -1.25
C ARG A 16 -71.18 -2.73 -2.23
N ILE A 17 -70.85 -2.51 -3.51
CA ILE A 17 -70.22 -3.50 -4.42
C ILE A 17 -69.02 -2.85 -5.14
N ARG A 18 -67.98 -3.68 -5.34
CA ARG A 18 -66.62 -3.43 -5.83
C ARG A 18 -66.54 -3.28 -7.36
N ASN A 19 -65.51 -2.51 -7.73
CA ASN A 19 -64.63 -2.57 -8.91
C ASN A 19 -65.14 -2.19 -10.31
N GLY A 20 -64.43 -1.23 -10.90
CA GLY A 20 -64.35 -1.05 -12.35
C GLY A 20 -64.03 0.37 -12.82
N ARG A 21 -62.86 0.93 -12.47
CA ARG A 21 -62.21 2.08 -13.15
C ARG A 21 -60.76 2.15 -12.65
N SER A 22 -59.83 1.68 -13.47
CA SER A 22 -59.07 2.45 -14.48
C SER A 22 -57.80 3.00 -13.87
N ASP A 23 -56.69 2.47 -14.37
CA ASP A 23 -55.32 2.94 -14.23
C ASP A 23 -55.23 4.46 -14.10
N GLN A 24 -54.68 4.90 -12.98
CA GLN A 24 -53.83 6.08 -12.80
C GLN A 24 -53.74 6.39 -11.31
N SER A 25 -52.67 5.89 -10.67
CA SER A 25 -51.99 6.47 -9.50
C SER A 25 -51.26 5.36 -8.75
N ASN A 26 -50.00 5.12 -9.12
CA ASN A 26 -49.03 4.59 -8.15
C ASN A 26 -47.62 4.93 -8.63
N GLU A 27 -47.35 6.22 -8.68
CA GLU A 27 -46.03 6.77 -8.96
C GLU A 27 -45.75 7.92 -7.99
N GLN A 28 -45.85 7.62 -6.69
CA GLN A 28 -45.19 8.41 -5.66
C GLN A 28 -45.03 7.58 -4.40
N ASP A 29 -43.84 7.71 -3.82
CA ASP A 29 -43.37 7.18 -2.54
C ASP A 29 -42.79 5.76 -2.55
N ARG A 30 -41.85 5.49 -3.48
CA ARG A 30 -40.64 4.78 -3.06
C ARG A 30 -39.78 5.79 -2.33
N VAL A 31 -39.79 5.76 -1.00
CA VAL A 31 -38.77 6.46 -0.21
C VAL A 31 -37.43 5.85 -0.63
N GLU A 32 -36.68 6.55 -1.48
CA GLU A 32 -35.30 6.18 -1.75
C GLU A 32 -34.55 6.22 -0.41
N HIS A 33 -34.18 5.03 0.08
CA HIS A 33 -33.42 4.91 1.31
C HIS A 33 -32.02 5.47 1.05
N ILE A 34 -31.78 6.71 1.48
CA ILE A 34 -30.47 7.36 1.40
C ILE A 34 -29.62 6.84 2.56
N ASP A 35 -28.76 5.85 2.27
CA ASP A 35 -27.80 5.26 3.20
C ASP A 35 -26.34 5.49 2.80
N PHE A 36 -26.11 6.21 1.69
CA PHE A 36 -24.78 6.65 1.28
C PHE A 36 -24.77 8.13 0.89
N LYS A 37 -23.73 8.85 1.31
CA LYS A 37 -23.54 10.26 0.99
C LYS A 37 -22.12 10.46 0.49
N MET A 38 -21.95 11.24 -0.56
CA MET A 38 -20.66 11.54 -1.15
C MET A 38 -20.47 13.04 -1.35
N VAL A 39 -19.23 13.51 -1.17
CA VAL A 39 -18.82 14.83 -1.63
C VAL A 39 -18.44 14.71 -3.09
N THR A 40 -19.14 15.46 -3.96
CA THR A 40 -18.92 15.40 -5.40
C THR A 40 -18.04 16.54 -5.89
N PHE A 41 -17.21 16.26 -6.89
CA PHE A 41 -16.30 17.22 -7.50
C PHE A 41 -16.04 16.84 -8.96
N SER A 42 -15.57 17.81 -9.75
CA SER A 42 -15.13 17.56 -11.12
C SER A 42 -13.62 17.31 -11.19
N LEU A 43 -13.24 16.44 -12.12
CA LEU A 43 -11.84 16.18 -12.46
C LEU A 43 -11.74 15.83 -13.95
N GLY A 44 -10.99 16.61 -14.72
CA GLY A 44 -10.81 16.39 -16.16
C GLY A 44 -12.13 16.38 -16.94
N GLY A 45 -13.13 17.16 -16.50
CA GLY A 45 -14.46 17.24 -17.13
C GLY A 45 -15.43 16.11 -16.79
N LYS A 46 -15.07 15.18 -15.90
CA LYS A 46 -15.96 14.13 -15.37
C LYS A 46 -16.33 14.41 -13.92
N ASP A 47 -17.49 13.91 -13.51
CA ASP A 47 -18.01 14.03 -12.14
C ASP A 47 -17.56 12.82 -11.29
N TYR A 48 -16.91 13.09 -10.16
CA TYR A 48 -16.43 12.10 -9.20
C TYR A 48 -17.09 12.30 -7.83
N GLY A 49 -16.99 11.28 -6.98
CA GLY A 49 -17.45 11.32 -5.59
C GLY A 49 -16.51 10.59 -4.65
N ILE A 50 -16.40 11.10 -3.42
CA ILE A 50 -15.76 10.39 -2.30
C ILE A 50 -16.80 10.27 -1.19
N ASP A 51 -16.87 9.10 -0.54
CA ASP A 51 -17.74 8.90 0.63
C ASP A 51 -17.50 10.02 1.65
N ILE A 52 -18.58 10.68 2.06
CA ILE A 52 -18.54 11.80 3.01
C ILE A 52 -17.88 11.40 4.32
N MET A 53 -17.97 10.12 4.71
CA MET A 53 -17.36 9.60 5.94
C MET A 53 -15.83 9.65 5.89
N LYS A 54 -15.24 9.69 4.69
CA LYS A 54 -13.80 9.82 4.47
C LYS A 54 -13.35 11.27 4.31
N VAL A 55 -14.27 12.23 4.17
CA VAL A 55 -13.94 13.66 4.00
C VAL A 55 -13.99 14.37 5.35
N ALA A 56 -12.84 14.88 5.80
CA ALA A 56 -12.73 15.66 7.02
C ALA A 56 -13.12 17.14 6.81
N GLU A 57 -12.69 17.76 5.70
CA GLU A 57 -12.94 19.18 5.43
C GLU A 57 -12.89 19.46 3.92
N ILE A 58 -13.67 20.43 3.45
CA ILE A 58 -13.50 21.06 2.13
C ILE A 58 -12.55 22.24 2.29
N ALA A 59 -11.44 22.25 1.57
CA ALA A 59 -10.37 23.23 1.70
C ALA A 59 -10.11 23.99 0.39
N LYS A 60 -9.56 25.19 0.53
CA LYS A 60 -8.99 25.98 -0.57
C LYS A 60 -7.51 26.16 -0.32
N PHE A 61 -6.67 25.59 -1.16
CA PHE A 61 -5.21 25.69 -1.00
C PHE A 61 -4.66 26.84 -1.84
N ARG A 62 -3.67 27.57 -1.32
CA ARG A 62 -3.05 28.70 -2.05
C ARG A 62 -1.55 28.54 -2.21
N THR A 63 -0.89 28.13 -1.14
CA THR A 63 0.56 28.02 -1.08
C THR A 63 0.90 26.69 -0.45
N PHE A 64 1.83 25.99 -1.08
CA PHE A 64 2.36 24.72 -0.61
C PHE A 64 3.83 24.92 -0.22
N THR A 65 4.26 24.26 0.83
CA THR A 65 5.69 24.13 1.09
C THR A 65 6.21 23.02 0.18
N TYR A 66 7.10 23.39 -0.74
CA TYR A 66 7.70 22.45 -1.68
C TYR A 66 8.48 21.35 -0.95
N VAL A 67 8.33 20.12 -1.42
CA VAL A 67 9.09 18.96 -0.95
C VAL A 67 9.93 18.44 -2.11
N PRO A 68 11.28 18.43 -2.00
CA PRO A 68 12.14 17.90 -3.05
C PRO A 68 11.92 16.40 -3.29
N ASN A 69 12.15 15.94 -4.52
CA ASN A 69 12.17 14.53 -4.92
C ASN A 69 10.83 13.77 -4.72
N THR A 70 9.71 14.48 -4.66
CA THR A 70 8.38 13.88 -4.70
C THR A 70 7.91 13.73 -6.15
N PRO A 71 7.14 12.68 -6.49
CA PRO A 71 6.57 12.56 -7.82
C PRO A 71 5.64 13.73 -8.13
N ASP A 72 5.47 14.01 -9.42
CA ASP A 72 4.85 15.24 -9.92
C ASP A 72 3.44 15.51 -9.40
N PHE A 73 2.71 14.45 -9.01
CA PHE A 73 1.39 14.55 -8.42
C PHE A 73 1.38 15.04 -6.97
N VAL A 74 2.51 15.08 -6.28
CA VAL A 74 2.64 15.67 -4.95
C VAL A 74 2.99 17.15 -5.13
N ARG A 75 2.07 18.04 -4.75
CA ARG A 75 2.31 19.49 -4.85
C ARG A 75 3.17 20.02 -3.70
N GLY A 76 3.25 19.28 -2.60
CA GLY A 76 4.03 19.61 -1.41
C GLY A 76 3.26 19.30 -0.15
N VAL A 77 3.54 20.05 0.92
CA VAL A 77 2.84 19.93 2.20
C VAL A 77 2.11 21.21 2.58
N TYR A 78 1.07 21.07 3.39
CA TYR A 78 0.22 22.14 3.88
C TYR A 78 0.05 22.05 5.40
N ASN A 79 0.07 23.18 6.08
CA ASN A 79 -0.16 23.23 7.52
C ASN A 79 -1.66 23.39 7.81
N LEU A 80 -2.31 22.30 8.21
CA LEU A 80 -3.69 22.28 8.66
C LEU A 80 -3.74 22.32 10.20
N ARG A 81 -3.91 23.52 10.75
CA ARG A 81 -4.11 23.76 12.20
C ARG A 81 -3.00 23.19 13.09
N GLY A 82 -1.76 23.16 12.61
CA GLY A 82 -0.59 22.63 13.31
C GLY A 82 -0.13 21.27 12.78
N ASP A 83 -0.98 20.56 12.04
CA ASP A 83 -0.66 19.28 11.42
C ASP A 83 -0.15 19.50 9.99
N ILE A 84 0.99 18.92 9.66
CA ILE A 84 1.55 18.98 8.31
C ILE A 84 0.96 17.81 7.51
N ILE A 85 0.17 18.12 6.51
CA ILE A 85 -0.47 17.12 5.63
C ILE A 85 0.11 17.22 4.22
N SER A 86 0.19 16.08 3.52
CA SER A 86 0.62 16.06 2.12
C SER A 86 -0.53 16.48 1.21
N ILE A 87 -0.21 17.24 0.16
CA ILE A 87 -1.18 17.68 -0.85
C ILE A 87 -0.91 16.99 -2.19
N ILE A 88 -1.92 16.27 -2.68
CA ILE A 88 -1.87 15.45 -3.89
C ILE A 88 -2.78 16.06 -4.95
N ASP A 89 -2.28 16.20 -6.17
CA ASP A 89 -3.02 16.61 -7.35
C ASP A 89 -3.62 15.38 -8.04
N LEU A 90 -4.95 15.24 -7.99
CA LEU A 90 -5.63 14.07 -8.56
C LEU A 90 -5.55 14.02 -10.09
N ARG A 91 -5.44 15.16 -10.79
CA ARG A 91 -5.27 15.12 -12.25
C ARG A 91 -3.95 14.46 -12.59
N LYS A 92 -2.88 14.89 -11.91
CA LYS A 92 -1.56 14.30 -12.10
C LYS A 92 -1.50 12.84 -11.64
N LEU A 93 -2.14 12.51 -10.51
CA LEU A 93 -2.19 11.12 -10.01
C LEU A 93 -2.86 10.18 -11.01
N PHE A 94 -3.93 10.64 -11.67
CA PHE A 94 -4.66 9.86 -12.68
C PHE A 94 -4.17 10.10 -14.11
N ASN A 95 -3.04 10.81 -14.28
CA ASN A 95 -2.45 11.11 -15.58
C ASN A 95 -3.43 11.78 -16.57
N LEU A 96 -4.32 12.62 -16.04
CA LEU A 96 -5.29 13.40 -16.80
C LEU A 96 -4.65 14.70 -17.29
N SER A 97 -5.09 15.19 -18.45
CA SER A 97 -4.66 16.49 -18.97
C SER A 97 -4.92 17.60 -17.95
N HIS A 98 -3.89 18.34 -17.58
CA HIS A 98 -3.96 19.46 -16.65
C HIS A 98 -3.43 20.72 -17.32
N ASP A 99 -4.25 21.78 -17.32
CA ASP A 99 -3.77 23.12 -17.68
C ASP A 99 -3.03 23.69 -16.47
N GLU A 100 -1.84 24.23 -16.67
CA GLU A 100 -1.10 24.89 -15.59
C GLU A 100 -1.93 26.05 -15.04
N GLN A 101 -2.32 25.96 -13.76
CA GLN A 101 -3.11 27.00 -13.12
C GLN A 101 -2.27 28.27 -12.93
N ALA A 102 -2.87 29.43 -13.16
CA ALA A 102 -2.18 30.72 -13.04
C ALA A 102 -1.65 30.95 -11.62
N GLU A 103 -0.45 31.55 -11.54
CA GLU A 103 0.24 31.81 -10.29
C GLU A 103 -0.62 32.70 -9.36
N GLY A 104 -0.95 32.19 -8.17
CA GLY A 104 -1.73 32.91 -7.15
C GLY A 104 -3.22 32.54 -7.03
N GLU A 105 -3.75 31.69 -7.92
CA GLU A 105 -5.10 31.15 -7.77
C GLU A 105 -5.19 30.08 -6.67
N ALA A 106 -6.36 30.00 -6.02
CA ALA A 106 -6.61 28.98 -5.02
C ALA A 106 -7.10 27.68 -5.67
N TYR A 107 -6.49 26.57 -5.29
CA TYR A 107 -6.91 25.22 -5.66
C TYR A 107 -8.13 24.80 -4.83
N ASP A 108 -9.10 24.19 -5.48
CA ASP A 108 -10.14 23.43 -4.81
C ASP A 108 -9.59 22.11 -4.29
N GLY A 109 -9.96 21.71 -3.08
CA GLY A 109 -9.53 20.44 -2.56
C GLY A 109 -10.27 19.92 -1.34
N LEU A 110 -10.01 18.66 -1.05
CA LEU A 110 -10.64 17.92 0.04
C LEU A 110 -9.55 17.45 1.00
N ILE A 111 -9.79 17.60 2.29
CA ILE A 111 -9.02 16.91 3.32
C ILE A 111 -9.68 15.57 3.53
N ILE A 112 -9.00 14.50 3.15
CA ILE A 112 -9.45 13.13 3.36
C ILE A 112 -8.79 12.53 4.60
N ARG A 113 -9.55 11.69 5.31
CA ARG A 113 -9.10 10.94 6.47
C ARG A 113 -8.95 9.47 6.07
N LEU A 114 -7.76 8.94 6.29
CA LEU A 114 -7.45 7.52 6.09
C LEU A 114 -6.86 7.00 7.39
N GLU A 115 -7.54 6.11 8.09
CA GLU A 115 -7.09 5.50 9.36
C GLU A 115 -6.36 6.49 10.31
N GLU A 116 -5.03 6.49 10.32
CA GLU A 116 -4.17 7.32 11.18
C GLU A 116 -3.67 8.64 10.55
N ASN A 117 -3.94 8.88 9.26
CA ASN A 117 -3.39 9.99 8.49
C ASN A 117 -4.47 10.89 7.86
N MET A 118 -4.11 12.16 7.65
CA MET A 118 -4.90 13.12 6.87
C MET A 118 -4.11 13.56 5.64
N LEU A 119 -4.78 13.63 4.50
CA LEU A 119 -4.20 14.04 3.22
C LEU A 119 -5.09 15.10 2.58
N GLY A 120 -4.48 16.05 1.89
CA GLY A 120 -5.21 16.95 1.01
C GLY A 120 -5.17 16.44 -0.42
N VAL A 121 -6.31 16.45 -1.11
CA VAL A 121 -6.40 16.18 -2.54
C VAL A 121 -6.91 17.41 -3.27
N ILE A 122 -6.25 17.78 -4.36
CA ILE A 122 -6.64 18.87 -5.26
C ILE A 122 -7.54 18.32 -6.36
N VAL A 123 -8.61 19.05 -6.64
CA VAL A 123 -9.64 18.75 -7.65
C VAL A 123 -9.94 20.01 -8.46
N ASP A 124 -10.67 19.88 -9.57
CA ASP A 124 -10.95 21.04 -10.42
C ASP A 124 -11.97 21.98 -9.81
N SER A 125 -13.07 21.42 -9.31
CA SER A 125 -14.10 22.17 -8.61
C SER A 125 -14.92 21.25 -7.72
N ILE A 126 -15.26 21.71 -6.52
CA ILE A 126 -16.14 20.98 -5.62
C ILE A 126 -17.58 21.40 -5.91
N ALA A 127 -18.45 20.42 -6.13
CA ALA A 127 -19.83 20.66 -6.49
C ALA A 127 -20.73 20.71 -5.24
N ARG A 128 -21.26 19.56 -4.82
CA ARG A 128 -22.21 19.45 -3.69
C ARG A 128 -22.12 18.09 -3.01
N VAL A 129 -22.77 17.96 -1.87
CA VAL A 129 -23.03 16.65 -1.26
C VAL A 129 -24.23 16.01 -1.94
N VAL A 130 -24.07 14.77 -2.38
CA VAL A 130 -25.13 13.95 -3.00
C VAL A 130 -25.43 12.76 -2.09
N GLY A 131 -26.71 12.52 -1.83
CA GLY A 131 -27.18 11.34 -1.10
C GLY A 131 -27.88 10.37 -2.05
N ILE A 132 -27.48 9.10 -2.00
CA ILE A 132 -27.99 8.01 -2.82
C ILE A 132 -28.24 6.76 -1.96
N SER A 133 -28.87 5.74 -2.54
CA SER A 133 -28.84 4.41 -1.96
C SER A 133 -27.55 3.70 -2.36
N ARG A 134 -26.85 3.08 -1.43
CA ARG A 134 -25.67 2.24 -1.69
C ARG A 134 -25.99 1.13 -2.69
N ASN A 135 -27.23 0.65 -2.72
CA ASN A 135 -27.69 -0.36 -3.67
C ASN A 135 -27.80 0.15 -5.11
N SER A 136 -27.77 1.46 -5.36
CA SER A 136 -27.73 2.02 -6.72
C SER A 136 -26.31 2.15 -7.28
N ILE A 137 -25.28 1.86 -6.47
CA ILE A 137 -23.90 1.85 -6.91
C ILE A 137 -23.66 0.57 -7.73
N GLN A 138 -23.32 0.76 -9.00
CA GLN A 138 -22.98 -0.30 -9.92
C GLN A 138 -21.47 -0.55 -9.90
N PRO A 139 -21.01 -1.79 -10.16
CA PRO A 139 -19.59 -2.07 -10.27
C PRO A 139 -18.94 -1.24 -11.39
N PRO A 140 -17.65 -0.89 -11.27
CA PRO A 140 -16.95 -0.11 -12.29
C PRO A 140 -16.88 -0.89 -13.61
N HIS A 141 -17.23 -0.22 -14.72
CA HIS A 141 -17.15 -0.79 -16.07
C HIS A 141 -15.79 -0.41 -16.72
N PRO A 142 -15.16 -1.29 -17.53
CA PRO A 142 -13.90 -0.99 -18.24
C PRO A 142 -13.91 0.26 -19.15
N ILE A 143 -15.08 0.87 -19.38
CA ILE A 143 -15.21 2.14 -20.13
C ILE A 143 -14.61 3.33 -19.35
N PHE A 144 -14.38 3.19 -18.04
CA PHE A 144 -13.81 4.25 -17.20
C PHE A 144 -12.26 4.26 -17.18
N ALA A 145 -11.63 3.75 -18.24
CA ALA A 145 -10.19 3.47 -18.40
C ALA A 145 -9.21 4.64 -18.19
N ASP A 146 -9.68 5.89 -18.09
CA ASP A 146 -8.82 7.05 -17.83
C ASP A 146 -8.33 7.11 -16.37
N VAL A 147 -8.95 6.34 -15.47
CA VAL A 147 -8.50 6.11 -14.11
C VAL A 147 -8.36 4.61 -13.91
N ASN A 148 -7.31 4.16 -13.23
CA ASN A 148 -7.13 2.75 -12.96
C ASN A 148 -8.36 2.19 -12.20
N LEU A 149 -9.01 1.15 -12.74
CA LEU A 149 -10.23 0.55 -12.19
C LEU A 149 -10.10 0.18 -10.71
N LYS A 150 -8.88 -0.14 -10.24
CA LYS A 150 -8.60 -0.47 -8.83
C LYS A 150 -8.89 0.69 -7.86
N TYR A 151 -8.94 1.92 -8.36
CA TYR A 151 -9.22 3.13 -7.58
C TYR A 151 -10.72 3.50 -7.51
N ILE A 152 -11.57 2.74 -8.20
CA ILE A 152 -13.00 3.02 -8.31
C ILE A 152 -13.76 2.03 -7.43
N GLU A 153 -14.52 2.53 -6.47
CA GLU A 153 -15.46 1.73 -5.66
C GLU A 153 -16.65 1.28 -6.52
N GLY A 154 -17.15 2.20 -7.35
CA GLY A 154 -18.24 1.94 -8.28
C GLY A 154 -18.67 3.19 -9.04
N VAL A 155 -19.77 3.08 -9.78
CA VAL A 155 -20.38 4.18 -10.50
C VAL A 155 -21.86 4.29 -10.18
N VAL A 156 -22.39 5.50 -10.18
CA VAL A 156 -23.80 5.75 -9.89
C VAL A 156 -24.34 6.84 -10.80
N GLU A 157 -25.55 6.62 -11.30
CA GLU A 157 -26.30 7.66 -11.98
C GLU A 157 -27.24 8.35 -10.99
N TYR A 158 -27.18 9.67 -10.90
CA TYR A 158 -28.02 10.47 -10.02
C TYR A 158 -28.41 11.78 -10.71
N ASN A 159 -29.71 12.00 -10.90
CA ASN A 159 -30.26 13.15 -11.65
C ASN A 159 -29.63 13.31 -13.04
N ASP A 160 -29.65 12.25 -13.85
CA ASP A 160 -29.12 12.21 -15.22
C ASP A 160 -27.63 12.57 -15.34
N ARG A 161 -26.89 12.44 -14.23
CA ARG A 161 -25.43 12.62 -14.16
C ARG A 161 -24.79 11.36 -13.64
N LEU A 162 -23.71 10.96 -14.30
CA LEU A 162 -22.91 9.83 -13.91
C LEU A 162 -21.77 10.28 -12.99
N TYR A 163 -21.68 9.66 -11.81
CA TYR A 163 -20.62 9.88 -10.83
C TYR A 163 -19.73 8.65 -10.72
N ILE A 164 -18.42 8.87 -10.76
CA ILE A 164 -17.41 7.85 -10.47
C ILE A 164 -17.04 7.95 -8.99
N ILE A 165 -17.33 6.90 -8.21
CA ILE A 165 -17.05 6.88 -6.77
C ILE A 165 -15.64 6.33 -6.56
N LEU A 166 -14.78 7.15 -5.98
CA LEU A 166 -13.39 6.81 -5.71
C LEU A 166 -13.24 6.09 -4.38
N ASP A 167 -12.50 4.98 -4.40
CA ASP A 167 -12.03 4.30 -3.20
C ASP A 167 -10.72 4.94 -2.74
N VAL A 168 -10.84 5.99 -1.93
CA VAL A 168 -9.68 6.73 -1.41
C VAL A 168 -8.78 5.89 -0.52
N GLU A 169 -9.31 4.83 0.10
CA GLU A 169 -8.48 3.89 0.84
C GLU A 169 -7.63 3.10 -0.14
N ARG A 170 -8.17 2.52 -1.21
CA ARG A 170 -7.34 1.83 -2.22
C ARG A 170 -6.38 2.75 -2.97
N ILE A 171 -6.74 4.01 -3.17
CA ILE A 171 -5.86 4.99 -3.84
C ILE A 171 -4.62 5.29 -2.99
N PHE A 172 -4.79 5.37 -1.66
CA PHE A 172 -3.77 5.93 -0.76
C PHE A 172 -3.35 4.99 0.38
N ALA A 173 -3.90 3.78 0.45
CA ALA A 173 -3.50 2.75 1.41
C ALA A 173 -2.05 2.34 1.16
N ARG A 174 -1.41 1.88 2.23
CA ARG A 174 -0.16 1.12 2.16
C ARG A 174 -0.39 -0.04 1.19
N GLU A 175 0.36 -0.08 0.09
CA GLU A 175 0.25 -1.16 -0.89
C GLU A 175 0.56 -2.53 -0.26
N GLU A 176 -0.47 -3.26 0.17
CA GLU A 176 -0.49 -4.72 0.03
C GLU A 176 -0.98 -5.01 -1.39
N ARG A 177 -0.04 -5.21 -2.33
CA ARG A 177 -0.41 -5.59 -3.71
C ARG A 177 -0.83 -7.06 -3.71
N LYS A 178 -2.06 -7.32 -4.15
CA LYS A 178 -2.40 -8.60 -4.78
C LYS A 178 -1.70 -8.67 -6.13
N ALA A 179 -0.97 -9.76 -6.33
CA ALA A 179 -0.51 -10.20 -7.64
C ALA A 179 -1.74 -10.43 -8.54
N ASP A 180 -1.69 -9.83 -9.73
CA ASP A 180 -2.16 -10.39 -11.01
C ASP A 180 -2.55 -9.24 -11.95
N GLU A 181 -1.66 -8.99 -12.91
CA GLU A 181 -1.96 -8.71 -14.32
C GLU A 181 -0.62 -8.40 -15.00
N GLN A 182 0.10 -9.46 -15.41
CA GLN A 182 1.14 -9.29 -16.43
C GLN A 182 0.45 -8.98 -17.77
N PRO A 183 0.90 -7.96 -18.53
CA PRO A 183 0.44 -7.78 -19.89
C PRO A 183 0.98 -8.92 -20.76
N VAL A 184 0.07 -9.67 -21.37
CA VAL A 184 0.37 -10.66 -22.41
C VAL A 184 0.95 -9.92 -23.62
N PHE A 185 2.26 -10.06 -23.82
CA PHE A 185 2.90 -9.68 -25.08
C PHE A 185 2.61 -10.75 -26.13
N ASP A 186 1.83 -10.37 -27.15
CA ASP A 186 1.63 -11.11 -28.39
C ASP A 186 2.90 -10.99 -29.26
N ASP A 187 3.65 -12.07 -29.40
CA ASP A 187 4.60 -12.23 -30.51
C ASP A 187 4.29 -13.52 -31.26
N THR A 188 3.33 -13.41 -32.17
CA THR A 188 3.09 -14.42 -33.19
C THR A 188 4.17 -14.34 -34.28
N ARG A 189 5.12 -15.28 -34.27
CA ARG A 189 5.77 -15.75 -35.51
C ARG A 189 6.43 -17.15 -35.40
N ARG A 190 5.75 -18.08 -36.08
CA ARG A 190 6.28 -19.18 -36.93
C ARG A 190 6.37 -20.61 -36.36
N THR A 191 5.36 -21.37 -36.79
CA THR A 191 5.40 -22.63 -37.58
C THR A 191 5.89 -23.91 -36.93
N GLY A 192 4.97 -24.87 -36.81
CA GLY A 192 5.26 -26.29 -36.66
C GLY A 192 3.98 -27.12 -36.54
N VAL A 193 3.40 -27.50 -37.68
CA VAL A 193 2.19 -28.31 -37.84
C VAL A 193 2.34 -29.71 -37.21
N MET A 194 1.37 -30.16 -36.43
CA MET A 194 0.76 -31.50 -36.54
C MET A 194 -0.62 -31.54 -35.86
N GLN A 195 -1.56 -32.20 -36.53
CA GLN A 195 -3.01 -32.25 -36.31
C GLN A 195 -3.41 -33.48 -35.46
N PRO A 196 -4.70 -33.64 -35.08
CA PRO A 196 -5.13 -33.93 -33.71
C PRO A 196 -5.58 -35.38 -33.52
N THR A 197 -5.75 -35.78 -32.26
CA THR A 197 -6.59 -36.94 -31.93
C THR A 197 -7.75 -36.46 -31.05
N GLU A 198 -8.96 -36.66 -31.58
CA GLU A 198 -10.25 -36.33 -30.99
C GLU A 198 -10.54 -37.23 -29.78
N GLN A 199 -10.89 -36.64 -28.63
CA GLN A 199 -11.86 -37.25 -27.70
C GLN A 199 -12.69 -36.13 -27.03
N ALA A 200 -13.97 -36.46 -26.87
CA ALA A 200 -15.12 -35.59 -26.70
C ALA A 200 -15.12 -34.77 -25.41
N VAL A 201 -15.61 -33.53 -25.53
CA VAL A 201 -16.03 -32.65 -24.44
C VAL A 201 -17.49 -32.94 -24.16
N GLU A 202 -17.80 -33.46 -22.97
CA GLU A 202 -19.14 -33.41 -22.39
C GLU A 202 -19.26 -32.13 -21.56
N GLU A 203 -20.26 -31.32 -21.89
CA GLU A 203 -20.69 -30.15 -21.14
C GLU A 203 -21.33 -30.60 -19.82
N GLU A 204 -20.75 -30.21 -18.68
CA GLU A 204 -21.40 -30.38 -17.38
C GLU A 204 -21.74 -29.03 -16.76
N HIS A 205 -23.04 -28.86 -16.51
CA HIS A 205 -23.70 -27.70 -15.96
C HIS A 205 -23.10 -27.25 -14.61
N ALA A 206 -22.80 -25.96 -14.50
CA ALA A 206 -22.53 -25.27 -13.24
C ALA A 206 -23.70 -25.46 -12.25
N GLN A 207 -23.45 -26.16 -11.14
CA GLN A 207 -24.30 -26.18 -9.96
C GLN A 207 -23.81 -25.16 -8.92
N PRO A 208 -24.71 -24.64 -8.05
CA PRO A 208 -24.37 -23.60 -7.09
C PRO A 208 -23.43 -24.14 -6.00
N VAL A 209 -22.49 -23.30 -5.59
CA VAL A 209 -21.53 -23.53 -4.50
C VAL A 209 -22.29 -23.96 -3.23
N GLN A 210 -22.15 -25.23 -2.86
CA GLN A 210 -22.57 -25.75 -1.55
C GLN A 210 -21.48 -25.47 -0.52
N ALA A 211 -21.91 -25.21 0.71
CA ALA A 211 -21.07 -24.94 1.87
C ALA A 211 -19.99 -26.02 2.06
N ALA A 212 -18.81 -25.56 2.50
CA ALA A 212 -17.61 -26.36 2.73
C ALA A 212 -17.90 -27.63 3.57
N PRO A 213 -17.34 -28.79 3.21
CA PRO A 213 -17.40 -29.96 4.08
C PRO A 213 -16.45 -29.76 5.26
N GLU A 214 -16.90 -30.14 6.45
CA GLU A 214 -16.07 -30.24 7.65
C GLU A 214 -14.87 -31.18 7.38
N ALA A 215 -13.68 -30.61 7.22
CA ALA A 215 -12.45 -31.35 6.95
C ALA A 215 -11.90 -31.95 8.25
N THR A 216 -12.41 -33.11 8.63
CA THR A 216 -11.74 -33.98 9.60
C THR A 216 -10.68 -34.82 8.88
N GLY A 217 -9.43 -34.33 8.90
CA GLY A 217 -8.24 -35.07 8.46
C GLY A 217 -7.60 -34.55 7.16
N ALA A 218 -7.01 -33.36 7.19
CA ALA A 218 -6.22 -32.85 6.06
C ALA A 218 -4.80 -33.45 6.04
N ASP A 219 -4.34 -33.83 4.84
CA ASP A 219 -2.93 -34.18 4.58
C ASP A 219 -2.03 -32.99 4.99
N PRO A 220 -0.99 -33.20 5.83
CA PRO A 220 -0.05 -32.14 6.20
C PRO A 220 0.59 -31.43 5.01
N ALA A 221 0.82 -32.15 3.90
CA ALA A 221 1.41 -31.55 2.69
C ALA A 221 0.46 -30.58 2.00
N LEU A 222 -0.81 -30.97 1.82
CA LEU A 222 -1.85 -30.10 1.25
C LEU A 222 -2.14 -28.89 2.15
N SER A 223 -1.98 -29.05 3.46
CA SER A 223 -2.17 -27.98 4.44
C SER A 223 -1.05 -26.94 4.42
N PHE A 224 0.20 -27.33 4.13
CA PHE A 224 1.32 -26.41 4.00
C PHE A 224 1.26 -25.59 2.71
N GLU A 225 0.89 -26.22 1.59
CA GLU A 225 0.72 -25.52 0.30
C GLU A 225 -0.34 -24.41 0.41
N PHE A 226 -1.43 -24.65 1.15
CA PHE A 226 -2.42 -23.62 1.43
C PHE A 226 -1.84 -22.44 2.22
N ILE A 227 -1.02 -22.69 3.25
CA ILE A 227 -0.35 -21.63 4.02
C ILE A 227 0.59 -20.82 3.14
N ARG A 228 1.34 -21.47 2.25
CA ARG A 228 2.18 -20.76 1.27
C ARG A 228 1.36 -19.79 0.44
N ASP A 229 0.28 -20.27 -0.18
CA ASP A 229 -0.48 -19.47 -1.13
C ASP A 229 -1.25 -18.33 -0.43
N THR A 230 -1.70 -18.58 0.81
CA THR A 230 -2.35 -17.55 1.64
C THR A 230 -1.39 -16.51 2.20
N LEU A 231 -0.13 -16.84 2.51
CA LEU A 231 0.90 -15.85 2.89
C LEU A 231 1.11 -14.80 1.79
N SER A 232 1.17 -15.25 0.53
CA SER A 232 1.30 -14.33 -0.61
C SER A 232 0.05 -13.47 -0.76
N THR A 233 -1.13 -14.07 -0.61
CA THR A 233 -2.41 -13.39 -0.78
C THR A 233 -2.68 -12.33 0.30
N PHE A 234 -2.37 -12.63 1.56
CA PHE A 234 -2.73 -11.79 2.71
C PHE A 234 -1.61 -10.88 3.19
N ALA A 235 -0.35 -11.20 2.92
CA ALA A 235 0.79 -10.43 3.42
C ALA A 235 1.80 -10.05 2.32
N GLY A 236 1.59 -10.47 1.06
CA GLY A 236 2.57 -10.27 -0.01
C GLY A 236 3.88 -11.05 0.23
N PHE A 237 3.85 -12.07 1.10
CA PHE A 237 5.02 -12.85 1.47
C PHE A 237 5.12 -14.10 0.59
N HIS A 238 6.20 -14.24 -0.14
CA HIS A 238 6.44 -15.33 -1.08
C HIS A 238 7.33 -16.40 -0.44
N VAL A 239 6.80 -17.62 -0.30
CA VAL A 239 7.62 -18.76 0.15
C VAL A 239 8.48 -19.23 -1.01
N THR A 240 9.78 -19.09 -0.84
CA THR A 240 10.82 -19.37 -1.84
C THR A 240 11.99 -20.06 -1.16
N PRO A 241 12.99 -20.60 -1.89
CA PRO A 241 14.18 -21.17 -1.26
C PRO A 241 14.87 -20.24 -0.25
N VAL A 242 14.68 -18.91 -0.38
CA VAL A 242 15.21 -17.90 0.53
C VAL A 242 14.69 -18.05 1.97
N ASN A 243 13.44 -18.47 2.16
CA ASN A 243 12.79 -18.50 3.48
C ASN A 243 12.08 -19.82 3.79
N GLU A 244 12.01 -20.77 2.85
CA GLU A 244 11.21 -21.98 2.94
C GLU A 244 11.54 -22.82 4.19
N THR A 245 12.83 -22.96 4.53
CA THR A 245 13.27 -23.68 5.74
C THR A 245 12.63 -23.09 7.00
N TRP A 246 12.62 -21.75 7.11
CA TRP A 246 12.01 -21.07 8.25
C TRP A 246 10.49 -21.24 8.24
N VAL A 247 9.83 -21.07 7.09
CA VAL A 247 8.37 -21.17 6.98
C VAL A 247 7.88 -22.57 7.34
N ARG A 248 8.61 -23.61 6.95
CA ARG A 248 8.30 -25.00 7.33
C ARG A 248 8.37 -25.22 8.83
N GLN A 249 9.42 -24.72 9.49
CA GLN A 249 9.53 -24.81 10.95
C GLN A 249 8.41 -24.02 11.64
N ARG A 250 8.16 -22.78 11.19
CA ARG A 250 7.11 -21.92 11.75
C ARG A 250 5.72 -22.53 11.59
N TYR A 251 5.46 -23.22 10.49
CA TYR A 251 4.20 -23.93 10.26
C TYR A 251 3.95 -25.04 11.29
N GLU A 252 4.96 -25.80 11.68
CA GLU A 252 4.82 -26.83 12.72
C GLU A 252 4.46 -26.23 14.07
N GLU A 253 5.10 -25.11 14.43
CA GLU A 253 4.79 -24.34 15.64
C GLU A 253 3.38 -23.78 15.60
N TRP A 254 3.01 -23.11 14.51
CA TRP A 254 1.68 -22.55 14.30
C TRP A 254 0.57 -23.61 14.38
N SER A 255 0.78 -24.76 13.73
CA SER A 255 -0.18 -25.87 13.77
C SER A 255 -0.36 -26.39 15.19
N ARG A 256 0.70 -26.46 15.98
CA ARG A 256 0.67 -26.90 17.37
C ARG A 256 -0.11 -25.91 18.24
N ASP A 257 0.17 -24.61 18.10
CA ASP A 257 -0.46 -23.55 18.87
C ASP A 257 -1.97 -23.47 18.58
N ARG A 258 -2.34 -23.47 17.29
CA ARG A 258 -3.76 -23.45 16.86
C ARG A 258 -4.54 -24.65 17.37
N LYS A 259 -3.95 -25.85 17.31
CA LYS A 259 -4.57 -27.07 17.87
C LYS A 259 -4.76 -26.97 19.38
N ALA A 260 -3.79 -26.41 20.11
CA ALA A 260 -3.90 -26.20 21.55
C ALA A 260 -5.01 -25.18 21.91
N GLU A 261 -5.25 -24.20 21.05
CA GLU A 261 -6.33 -23.21 21.17
C GLU A 261 -7.69 -23.70 20.62
N ASN A 262 -7.76 -24.91 20.08
CA ASN A 262 -8.93 -25.44 19.37
C ASN A 262 -9.41 -24.53 18.22
N ARG A 263 -8.45 -23.98 17.47
CA ARG A 263 -8.65 -23.14 16.27
C ARG A 263 -8.18 -23.86 15.01
N ASP A 264 -8.68 -23.41 13.85
CA ASP A 264 -8.18 -23.90 12.56
C ASP A 264 -6.72 -23.46 12.34
N VAL A 265 -5.96 -24.33 11.67
CA VAL A 265 -4.57 -24.08 11.27
C VAL A 265 -4.51 -23.10 10.10
N GLN A 266 -5.55 -23.07 9.26
CA GLN A 266 -5.67 -22.15 8.13
C GLN A 266 -5.75 -20.69 8.61
N PHE A 267 -5.29 -19.76 7.77
CA PHE A 267 -5.48 -18.34 8.04
C PHE A 267 -6.91 -17.93 7.69
N GLU A 268 -7.57 -17.31 8.66
CA GLU A 268 -8.92 -16.78 8.47
C GLU A 268 -8.90 -15.29 8.07
N SER A 269 -7.77 -14.61 8.27
CA SER A 269 -7.63 -13.18 8.03
C SER A 269 -6.18 -12.73 7.76
N ALA A 270 -6.01 -11.46 7.41
CA ALA A 270 -4.69 -10.85 7.28
C ALA A 270 -3.94 -10.78 8.63
N GLU A 271 -4.67 -10.58 9.73
CA GLU A 271 -4.09 -10.59 11.08
C GLU A 271 -3.48 -11.96 11.43
N ASP A 272 -4.09 -13.05 10.97
CA ASP A 272 -3.54 -14.39 11.14
C ASP A 272 -2.21 -14.55 10.39
N ALA A 273 -2.12 -14.05 9.16
CA ALA A 273 -0.88 -14.03 8.38
C ALA A 273 0.20 -13.17 9.06
N GLN A 274 -0.15 -11.99 9.56
CA GLN A 274 0.79 -11.13 10.30
C GLN A 274 1.24 -11.77 11.62
N ALA A 275 0.35 -12.44 12.35
CA ALA A 275 0.70 -13.18 13.57
C ALA A 275 1.64 -14.36 13.25
N PHE A 276 1.42 -15.05 12.14
CA PHE A 276 2.32 -16.10 11.66
C PHE A 276 3.72 -15.55 11.38
N LEU A 277 3.81 -14.41 10.68
CA LEU A 277 5.06 -13.75 10.30
C LEU A 277 5.71 -12.92 11.41
N SER A 278 5.06 -12.70 12.55
CA SER A 278 5.61 -11.87 13.63
C SER A 278 7.02 -12.25 14.11
N PRO A 279 7.45 -13.54 14.18
CA PRO A 279 8.82 -13.91 14.52
C PRO A 279 9.76 -13.98 13.30
N PHE A 280 9.28 -13.64 12.09
CA PHE A 280 10.07 -13.65 10.87
C PHE A 280 11.04 -12.46 10.78
N TYR A 281 10.60 -11.30 11.25
CA TYR A 281 11.31 -10.06 11.02
C TYR A 281 12.62 -10.00 11.79
N SER A 282 13.62 -9.39 11.15
CA SER A 282 14.90 -9.17 11.75
C SER A 282 14.82 -8.27 13.01
N PRO A 283 15.82 -8.32 13.91
CA PRO A 283 15.82 -7.50 15.11
C PRO A 283 15.68 -6.02 14.79
N ASP A 284 14.77 -5.35 15.48
CA ASP A 284 14.54 -3.91 15.31
C ASP A 284 13.97 -3.49 13.94
N THR A 285 13.36 -4.40 13.19
CA THR A 285 12.57 -4.05 12.01
C THR A 285 11.42 -3.11 12.38
N GLY A 286 11.25 -2.04 11.59
CA GLY A 286 10.23 -1.00 11.82
C GLY A 286 10.51 -0.06 13.00
N ARG A 287 11.68 -0.14 13.63
CA ARG A 287 12.09 0.75 14.73
C ARG A 287 13.59 1.08 14.66
N PHE A 288 14.05 1.98 15.50
CA PHE A 288 15.50 2.25 15.57
C PHE A 288 16.24 1.06 16.17
N TRP A 289 17.45 0.82 15.66
CA TRP A 289 18.30 -0.26 16.15
C TRP A 289 18.66 -0.04 17.61
N SER A 290 18.53 -1.13 18.37
CA SER A 290 19.00 -1.22 19.74
C SER A 290 20.52 -1.06 19.81
N GLN A 291 21.02 -0.79 21.03
CA GLN A 291 22.46 -0.71 21.26
C GLN A 291 23.16 -2.04 20.92
N GLU A 292 22.51 -3.17 21.24
CA GLU A 292 23.02 -4.50 20.92
C GLU A 292 23.11 -4.72 19.42
N TYR A 293 22.04 -4.43 18.67
CA TYR A 293 22.05 -4.60 17.22
C TYR A 293 23.05 -3.65 16.54
N SER A 294 23.14 -2.41 17.00
CA SER A 294 24.13 -1.43 16.52
C SER A 294 25.56 -1.93 16.70
N ARG A 295 25.88 -2.57 17.84
CA ARG A 295 27.19 -3.20 18.07
C ARG A 295 27.46 -4.36 17.10
N ARG A 296 26.45 -5.19 16.81
CA ARG A 296 26.58 -6.28 15.82
C ARG A 296 26.80 -5.73 14.42
N VAL A 297 26.18 -4.60 14.05
CA VAL A 297 26.42 -3.96 12.75
C VAL A 297 27.83 -3.38 12.67
N ARG A 298 28.34 -2.78 13.76
CA ARG A 298 29.73 -2.28 13.82
C ARG A 298 30.75 -3.38 13.53
N SER A 299 30.53 -4.62 13.95
CA SER A 299 31.48 -5.72 13.67
C SER A 299 31.51 -6.17 12.21
N LEU A 300 30.56 -5.69 11.37
CA LEU A 300 30.60 -5.89 9.92
C LEU A 300 31.46 -4.83 9.20
N LEU A 301 31.76 -3.72 9.87
CA LEU A 301 32.44 -2.59 9.28
C LEU A 301 33.97 -2.81 9.28
N PRO A 302 34.70 -2.46 8.20
CA PRO A 302 36.16 -2.55 8.18
C PRO A 302 36.84 -1.72 9.27
N ASP A 303 37.90 -2.26 9.90
CA ASP A 303 38.68 -1.53 10.92
C ASP A 303 39.41 -0.28 10.36
N SER A 304 39.68 -0.27 9.05
CA SER A 304 40.38 0.83 8.38
C SER A 304 39.45 2.00 8.10
N GLN A 305 39.89 3.23 8.40
CA GLN A 305 39.13 4.45 8.09
C GLN A 305 38.99 4.66 6.57
N PRO A 306 37.77 4.57 6.00
CA PRO A 306 37.58 4.77 4.57
C PRO A 306 37.52 6.27 4.25
N THR A 307 37.86 6.65 3.01
CA THR A 307 37.63 8.01 2.51
C THR A 307 36.16 8.25 2.15
N THR A 308 35.49 7.20 1.66
CA THR A 308 34.07 7.19 1.30
C THR A 308 33.43 5.90 1.79
N PHE A 309 32.22 5.96 2.31
CA PHE A 309 31.43 4.77 2.63
C PHE A 309 30.00 4.93 2.10
N PHE A 310 29.66 4.15 1.08
CA PHE A 310 28.45 4.27 0.31
C PHE A 310 27.56 3.05 0.55
N VAL A 311 26.27 3.29 0.77
CA VAL A 311 25.29 2.25 1.08
C VAL A 311 24.06 2.39 0.21
N TRP A 312 23.58 1.28 -0.34
CA TRP A 312 22.22 1.20 -0.86
C TRP A 312 21.34 0.51 0.17
N ASN A 313 20.38 1.22 0.76
CA ASN A 313 19.34 0.64 1.61
C ASN A 313 18.07 0.44 0.77
N ALA A 314 17.80 -0.81 0.38
CA ALA A 314 16.65 -1.22 -0.40
C ALA A 314 15.51 -1.69 0.51
N GLY A 315 14.32 -1.08 0.38
CA GLY A 315 13.18 -1.33 1.26
C GLY A 315 13.23 -0.52 2.55
N CYS A 316 13.60 0.76 2.47
CA CYS A 316 13.92 1.56 3.67
C CYS A 316 12.71 1.92 4.57
N ALA A 317 11.48 1.68 4.12
CA ALA A 317 10.22 2.00 4.78
C ALA A 317 10.21 3.45 5.31
N GLY A 318 9.77 3.66 6.55
CA GLY A 318 9.77 4.95 7.24
C GLY A 318 11.16 5.47 7.65
N GLY A 319 12.25 4.83 7.23
CA GLY A 319 13.61 5.32 7.38
C GLY A 319 14.31 5.03 8.70
N TYR A 320 13.67 4.35 9.66
CA TYR A 320 14.27 4.00 10.96
C TYR A 320 15.63 3.32 10.81
N GLU A 321 15.69 2.31 9.94
CA GLU A 321 16.92 1.57 9.66
C GLU A 321 17.99 2.46 9.01
N SER A 322 17.61 3.29 8.04
CA SER A 322 18.54 4.20 7.36
C SER A 322 19.19 5.18 8.36
N TYR A 323 18.41 5.71 9.30
CA TYR A 323 18.91 6.59 10.35
C TYR A 323 19.78 5.89 11.38
N SER A 324 19.40 4.67 11.77
CA SER A 324 20.22 3.84 12.67
C SER A 324 21.57 3.52 12.04
N LEU A 325 21.59 3.10 10.77
CA LEU A 325 22.84 2.84 10.06
C LEU A 325 23.66 4.13 9.89
N ALA A 326 23.04 5.25 9.52
CA ALA A 326 23.74 6.53 9.41
C ALA A 326 24.41 6.93 10.73
N SER A 327 23.73 6.70 11.86
CA SER A 327 24.25 7.02 13.20
C SER A 327 25.44 6.12 13.55
N VAL A 328 25.38 4.83 13.24
CA VAL A 328 26.51 3.90 13.38
C VAL A 328 27.69 4.37 12.51
N LEU A 329 27.45 4.63 11.22
CA LEU A 329 28.52 5.00 10.28
C LEU A 329 29.15 6.35 10.64
N VAL A 330 28.39 7.35 11.09
CA VAL A 330 28.95 8.64 11.51
C VAL A 330 29.74 8.50 12.81
N SER A 331 29.27 7.65 13.73
CA SER A 331 30.00 7.34 14.97
C SER A 331 31.34 6.65 14.70
N GLU A 332 31.41 5.73 13.74
CA GLU A 332 32.65 4.99 13.41
C GLU A 332 33.55 5.75 12.43
N TYR A 333 32.96 6.37 11.41
CA TYR A 333 33.64 6.93 10.25
C TYR A 333 33.36 8.42 10.03
N GLY A 334 33.25 9.23 11.10
CA GLY A 334 32.83 10.64 11.02
C GLY A 334 33.54 11.49 9.95
N ASP A 335 34.84 11.24 9.74
CA ASP A 335 35.67 11.92 8.72
C ASP A 335 35.42 11.45 7.28
N ALA A 336 34.81 10.28 7.09
CA ALA A 336 34.53 9.71 5.79
C ALA A 336 33.33 10.41 5.12
N ARG A 337 33.36 10.45 3.78
CA ARG A 337 32.19 10.83 3.00
C ARG A 337 31.19 9.66 2.97
N ILE A 338 30.22 9.71 3.87
CA ILE A 338 29.14 8.72 3.98
C ILE A 338 27.95 9.14 3.12
N LYS A 339 27.39 8.21 2.34
CA LYS A 339 26.10 8.41 1.66
C LYS A 339 25.28 7.13 1.63
N ILE A 340 24.03 7.21 2.07
CA ILE A 340 23.05 6.13 2.07
C ILE A 340 21.93 6.52 1.11
N TRP A 341 21.73 5.74 0.06
CA TRP A 341 20.56 5.84 -0.80
C TRP A 341 19.49 4.89 -0.26
N ALA A 342 18.48 5.46 0.37
CA ALA A 342 17.36 4.78 1.00
C ALA A 342 16.18 4.77 0.02
N HIS A 343 15.92 3.60 -0.55
CA HIS A 343 14.97 3.37 -1.62
C HIS A 343 13.78 2.55 -1.13
N ASP A 344 12.58 2.93 -1.54
CA ASP A 344 11.38 2.15 -1.27
C ASP A 344 10.36 2.25 -2.42
N LYS A 345 9.61 1.16 -2.64
CA LYS A 345 8.49 1.13 -3.61
C LYS A 345 7.22 1.76 -3.05
N ASN A 346 7.14 1.99 -1.74
CA ASN A 346 6.06 2.67 -1.07
C ASN A 346 6.39 4.15 -0.91
N LEU A 347 5.87 4.96 -1.84
CA LEU A 347 6.11 6.39 -1.88
C LEU A 347 5.78 7.10 -0.56
N MET A 348 4.64 6.76 0.06
CA MET A 348 4.16 7.45 1.26
C MET A 348 5.13 7.28 2.44
N GLN A 349 5.71 6.08 2.59
CA GLN A 349 6.70 5.83 3.64
C GLN A 349 8.01 6.56 3.36
N VAL A 350 8.54 6.47 2.14
CA VAL A 350 9.83 7.08 1.82
C VAL A 350 9.77 8.62 1.79
N SER A 351 8.66 9.22 1.37
CA SER A 351 8.50 10.69 1.37
C SER A 351 8.33 11.28 2.77
N SER A 352 7.84 10.50 3.74
CA SER A 352 7.67 10.93 5.13
C SER A 352 8.91 10.68 6.00
N ALA A 353 9.77 9.73 5.62
CA ALA A 353 10.99 9.38 6.34
C ALA A 353 11.94 10.56 6.67
N PRO A 354 12.19 11.56 5.80
CA PRO A 354 13.00 12.74 6.16
C PRO A 354 12.45 13.55 7.34
N ASN A 355 11.13 13.49 7.54
CA ASN A 355 10.39 14.27 8.53
C ASN A 355 10.03 13.45 9.79
N LEU A 356 10.71 12.31 10.00
CA LEU A 356 10.47 11.44 11.14
C LEU A 356 10.67 12.19 12.46
N VAL A 357 9.64 12.18 13.32
CA VAL A 357 9.65 12.75 14.67
C VAL A 357 9.49 11.62 15.68
N PHE A 358 10.30 11.61 16.72
CA PHE A 358 10.35 10.56 17.73
C PHE A 358 10.79 11.10 19.09
N GLN A 359 10.69 10.31 20.15
CA GLN A 359 11.22 10.69 21.47
C GLN A 359 12.70 10.28 21.56
N ALA A 360 13.62 11.17 21.93
CA ALA A 360 15.07 10.84 21.93
C ALA A 360 15.45 9.62 22.81
N ASN A 361 14.62 9.26 23.79
CA ASN A 361 14.85 8.09 24.63
C ASN A 361 14.73 6.75 23.88
N VAL A 362 14.07 6.71 22.71
CA VAL A 362 13.99 5.50 21.89
C VAL A 362 15.31 5.17 21.17
N LEU A 363 16.24 6.11 21.11
CA LEU A 363 17.58 5.88 20.57
C LEU A 363 18.54 5.36 21.65
N PRO A 364 19.53 4.53 21.25
CA PRO A 364 20.72 4.27 22.05
C PRO A 364 21.33 5.57 22.59
N PRO A 365 21.82 5.60 23.84
CA PRO A 365 22.35 6.82 24.44
C PRO A 365 23.43 7.51 23.61
N GLU A 366 24.29 6.73 22.93
CA GLU A 366 25.35 7.25 22.08
C GLU A 366 24.86 8.01 20.83
N PHE A 367 23.62 7.80 20.38
CA PHE A 367 23.10 8.45 19.17
C PHE A 367 22.20 9.65 19.47
N ARG A 368 21.95 9.95 20.75
CA ARG A 368 21.08 11.07 21.15
C ARG A 368 21.72 12.43 20.86
N GLU A 369 23.04 12.51 20.83
CA GLU A 369 23.76 13.74 20.46
C GLU A 369 23.50 14.16 19.00
N TYR A 370 23.14 13.20 18.13
CA TYR A 370 22.78 13.44 16.74
C TYR A 370 21.32 13.89 16.56
N THR A 371 20.66 14.33 17.62
CA THR A 371 19.25 14.76 17.56
C THR A 371 19.09 16.22 17.91
N VAL A 372 18.04 16.83 17.35
CA VAL A 372 17.57 18.17 17.66
C VAL A 372 16.17 18.06 18.25
N THR A 373 15.98 18.65 19.43
CA THR A 373 14.69 18.65 20.13
C THR A 373 13.80 19.79 19.60
N GLY A 374 12.62 19.44 19.12
CA GLY A 374 11.55 20.36 18.74
C GLY A 374 10.36 20.30 19.72
N THR A 375 9.28 20.99 19.37
CA THR A 375 8.07 21.10 20.20
C THR A 375 7.30 19.79 20.34
N ASN A 376 7.28 18.97 19.27
CA ASN A 376 6.47 17.73 19.20
C ASN A 376 7.31 16.45 19.36
N GLY A 377 8.60 16.60 19.69
CA GLY A 377 9.56 15.50 19.77
C GLY A 377 10.92 15.88 19.21
N SER A 378 11.80 14.89 19.10
CA SER A 378 13.13 14.99 18.52
C SER A 378 13.13 14.55 17.06
N SER A 379 14.07 15.08 16.29
CA SER A 379 14.42 14.58 14.95
C SER A 379 15.94 14.51 14.82
N PHE A 380 16.46 13.81 13.82
CA PHE A 380 17.90 13.81 13.56
C PHE A 380 18.41 15.19 13.10
N SER A 381 19.64 15.52 13.49
CA SER A 381 20.35 16.72 13.04
C SER A 381 20.66 16.65 11.53
N SER A 382 21.01 17.80 10.94
CA SER A 382 21.47 17.85 9.55
C SER A 382 22.70 17.00 9.31
N GLU A 383 23.57 16.82 10.32
CA GLU A 383 24.76 15.98 10.24
C GLU A 383 24.44 14.53 9.84
N ILE A 384 23.32 13.97 10.33
CA ILE A 384 22.85 12.64 9.94
C ILE A 384 21.97 12.72 8.69
N LYS A 385 21.02 13.66 8.64
CA LYS A 385 20.05 13.77 7.52
C LYS A 385 20.76 13.94 6.18
N ASP A 386 21.83 14.74 6.12
CA ASP A 386 22.57 15.00 4.89
C ASP A 386 23.32 13.76 4.37
N ARG A 387 23.53 12.73 5.21
CA ARG A 387 24.13 11.44 4.82
C ARG A 387 23.13 10.52 4.12
N ILE A 388 21.83 10.80 4.16
CA ILE A 388 20.79 9.94 3.61
C ILE A 388 20.15 10.61 2.39
N VAL A 389 19.69 9.82 1.43
CA VAL A 389 18.83 10.25 0.34
C VAL A 389 17.65 9.30 0.31
N PHE A 390 16.47 9.81 0.64
CA PHE A 390 15.23 9.05 0.54
C PHE A 390 14.61 9.28 -0.84
N GLU A 391 14.39 8.20 -1.58
CA GLU A 391 13.85 8.24 -2.95
C GLU A 391 12.87 7.10 -3.19
N TYR A 392 11.78 7.38 -3.91
CA TYR A 392 10.95 6.33 -4.45
C TYR A 392 11.73 5.56 -5.51
N HIS A 393 11.82 4.24 -5.35
CA HIS A 393 12.42 3.38 -6.34
C HIS A 393 11.90 1.94 -6.19
N ASN A 394 11.46 1.37 -7.31
CA ASN A 394 11.20 -0.05 -7.39
C ASN A 394 12.53 -0.79 -7.65
N VAL A 395 12.94 -1.62 -6.71
CA VAL A 395 14.22 -2.36 -6.72
C VAL A 395 14.40 -3.30 -7.92
N LEU A 396 13.30 -3.61 -8.61
CA LEU A 396 13.28 -4.40 -9.85
C LEU A 396 13.69 -3.59 -11.09
N HIS A 397 13.87 -2.29 -10.96
CA HIS A 397 14.35 -1.43 -12.03
C HIS A 397 15.81 -1.07 -11.78
N SER A 398 16.55 -0.83 -12.86
CA SER A 398 17.91 -0.30 -12.77
C SER A 398 17.93 1.05 -12.07
N ASN A 399 18.99 1.33 -11.31
CA ASN A 399 19.22 2.63 -10.68
C ASN A 399 20.57 3.24 -11.11
N SER A 400 20.69 4.56 -10.95
CA SER A 400 21.91 5.32 -11.26
C SER A 400 22.85 5.46 -10.06
N LEU A 401 22.77 4.56 -9.08
CA LEU A 401 23.63 4.61 -7.91
C LEU A 401 25.09 4.34 -8.31
N PRO A 402 26.07 5.01 -7.64
CA PRO A 402 27.47 4.63 -7.77
C PRO A 402 27.71 3.25 -7.14
N ALA A 403 28.91 2.71 -7.33
CA ALA A 403 29.30 1.49 -6.61
C ALA A 403 29.27 1.73 -5.09
N VAL A 404 28.70 0.78 -4.34
CA VAL A 404 28.47 0.86 -2.89
C VAL A 404 29.31 -0.17 -2.13
N ASP A 405 29.67 0.17 -0.89
CA ASP A 405 30.41 -0.70 0.02
C ASP A 405 29.47 -1.70 0.72
N MET A 406 28.20 -1.34 0.84
CA MET A 406 27.18 -2.16 1.49
C MET A 406 25.83 -2.05 0.78
N VAL A 407 25.14 -3.18 0.61
CA VAL A 407 23.72 -3.23 0.27
C VAL A 407 22.97 -3.73 1.51
N LEU A 408 22.00 -2.96 1.98
CA LEU A 408 21.10 -3.33 3.06
C LEU A 408 19.73 -3.64 2.44
N ALA A 409 19.24 -4.86 2.63
CA ALA A 409 18.01 -5.36 2.03
C ALA A 409 17.29 -6.29 3.02
N ARG A 410 17.22 -5.86 4.28
CA ARG A 410 16.70 -6.65 5.39
C ARG A 410 15.19 -6.83 5.27
N ASP A 411 14.74 -8.07 5.39
CA ASP A 411 13.34 -8.47 5.33
C ASP A 411 12.66 -8.03 4.01
N LEU A 412 13.41 -7.95 2.91
CA LEU A 412 12.93 -7.51 1.60
C LEU A 412 12.67 -8.68 0.65
N LEU A 413 13.60 -9.64 0.58
CA LEU A 413 13.60 -10.69 -0.45
C LEU A 413 12.34 -11.56 -0.37
N SER A 414 11.83 -11.78 0.83
CA SER A 414 10.63 -12.58 1.06
C SER A 414 9.34 -11.91 0.57
N PHE A 415 9.40 -10.64 0.18
CA PHE A 415 8.29 -9.89 -0.44
C PHE A 415 8.48 -9.68 -1.95
N LEU A 416 9.41 -10.43 -2.53
CA LEU A 416 9.65 -10.56 -3.96
C LEU A 416 9.42 -12.02 -4.36
N ASP A 417 8.83 -12.25 -5.52
CA ASP A 417 8.77 -13.60 -6.06
C ASP A 417 10.16 -14.11 -6.49
N ARG A 418 10.28 -15.39 -6.83
CA ARG A 418 11.57 -16.00 -7.16
C ARG A 418 12.28 -15.34 -8.36
N SER A 419 11.53 -14.87 -9.35
CA SER A 419 12.09 -14.19 -10.51
C SER A 419 12.55 -12.77 -10.17
N GLU A 420 11.76 -12.08 -9.35
CA GLU A 420 12.06 -10.75 -8.84
C GLU A 420 13.27 -10.74 -7.90
N GLN A 421 13.42 -11.78 -7.06
CA GLN A 421 14.61 -12.00 -6.24
C GLN A 421 15.89 -12.09 -7.08
N ALA A 422 15.85 -12.85 -8.18
CA ALA A 422 17.00 -12.97 -9.08
C ALA A 422 17.40 -11.63 -9.68
N VAL A 423 16.41 -10.86 -10.19
CA VAL A 423 16.63 -9.51 -10.74
C VAL A 423 17.24 -8.58 -9.69
N PHE A 424 16.69 -8.56 -8.47
CA PHE A 424 17.23 -7.73 -7.41
C PHE A 424 18.67 -8.10 -7.04
N LEU A 425 18.96 -9.40 -6.92
CA LEU A 425 20.30 -9.88 -6.57
C LEU A 425 21.33 -9.56 -7.67
N GLU A 426 20.93 -9.60 -8.95
CA GLU A 426 21.77 -9.13 -10.05
C GLU A 426 22.06 -7.62 -9.94
N HIS A 427 21.04 -6.78 -9.72
CA HIS A 427 21.25 -5.35 -9.49
C HIS A 427 22.14 -5.08 -8.27
N ALA A 428 21.96 -5.81 -7.17
CA ALA A 428 22.79 -5.67 -5.98
C ALA A 428 24.25 -6.04 -6.28
N ALA A 429 24.47 -7.14 -7.03
CA ALA A 429 25.80 -7.57 -7.44
C ALA A 429 26.51 -6.54 -8.33
N GLU A 430 25.80 -5.93 -9.27
CA GLU A 430 26.35 -4.89 -10.14
C GLU A 430 26.78 -3.62 -9.39
N LYS A 431 26.10 -3.31 -8.28
CA LYS A 431 26.39 -2.11 -7.47
C LYS A 431 27.44 -2.36 -6.40
N LEU A 432 27.62 -3.57 -5.95
CA LEU A 432 28.53 -3.85 -4.85
C LEU A 432 29.99 -3.75 -5.30
N LYS A 433 30.81 -3.04 -4.53
CA LYS A 433 32.27 -3.00 -4.72
C LYS A 433 32.87 -4.38 -4.42
N SER A 434 34.09 -4.60 -4.95
CA SER A 434 34.91 -5.75 -4.55
C SER A 434 35.12 -5.74 -3.03
N GLY A 435 34.77 -6.83 -2.35
CA GLY A 435 34.84 -6.95 -0.88
C GLY A 435 33.73 -6.21 -0.13
N GLY A 436 32.75 -5.62 -0.84
CA GLY A 436 31.53 -5.12 -0.22
C GLY A 436 30.61 -6.26 0.22
N ILE A 437 29.65 -5.93 1.07
CA ILE A 437 28.71 -6.91 1.64
C ILE A 437 27.25 -6.57 1.34
N ILE A 438 26.43 -7.60 1.20
CA ILE A 438 24.96 -7.49 1.23
C ILE A 438 24.44 -8.07 2.56
N VAL A 439 23.53 -7.35 3.19
CA VAL A 439 22.86 -7.76 4.44
C VAL A 439 21.37 -7.90 4.17
N VAL A 440 20.86 -9.13 4.23
CA VAL A 440 19.44 -9.48 4.06
C VAL A 440 18.80 -9.82 5.40
N GLY A 441 17.52 -10.21 5.41
CA GLY A 441 16.80 -10.55 6.63
C GLY A 441 17.43 -11.72 7.41
N GLU A 442 17.25 -11.73 8.74
CA GLU A 442 17.77 -12.76 9.64
C GLU A 442 17.27 -14.16 9.27
N HIS A 443 16.09 -14.26 8.67
CA HIS A 443 15.49 -15.51 8.21
C HIS A 443 15.47 -15.65 6.68
N GLU A 444 16.28 -14.85 5.99
CA GLU A 444 16.50 -14.91 4.55
C GLU A 444 17.87 -15.55 4.26
N ARG A 445 17.89 -16.59 3.43
CA ARG A 445 19.08 -17.38 3.11
C ARG A 445 19.32 -17.41 1.60
N LEU A 446 20.43 -16.83 1.16
CA LEU A 446 20.84 -16.98 -0.24
C LEU A 446 21.44 -18.37 -0.42
N ASP A 447 20.99 -19.08 -1.45
CA ASP A 447 21.46 -20.44 -1.73
C ASP A 447 22.88 -20.45 -2.34
N ASP A 448 23.49 -21.65 -2.36
CA ASP A 448 24.83 -21.85 -2.92
C ASP A 448 24.89 -21.66 -4.45
N SER A 449 23.75 -21.52 -5.13
CA SER A 449 23.72 -21.19 -6.57
C SER A 449 23.66 -19.69 -6.84
N SER A 450 23.52 -18.86 -5.79
CA SER A 450 23.51 -17.41 -5.91
C SER A 450 24.88 -16.82 -6.27
N LEU A 451 24.87 -15.55 -6.70
CA LEU A 451 26.07 -14.74 -6.95
C LEU A 451 26.89 -14.45 -5.68
N PHE A 452 26.32 -14.79 -4.53
CA PHE A 452 26.82 -14.40 -3.23
C PHE A 452 27.26 -15.63 -2.41
N GLU A 453 28.25 -15.44 -1.55
CA GLU A 453 28.67 -16.42 -0.57
C GLU A 453 28.48 -15.90 0.86
N ALA A 454 28.04 -16.77 1.75
CA ALA A 454 27.74 -16.40 3.14
C ALA A 454 29.03 -16.05 3.88
N VAL A 455 28.99 -14.94 4.63
CA VAL A 455 30.07 -14.50 5.50
C VAL A 455 29.73 -14.88 6.94
N GLN A 456 30.64 -15.55 7.62
CA GLN A 456 30.45 -15.92 9.02
C GLN A 456 30.61 -14.68 9.92
N THR A 457 29.52 -14.15 10.46
CA THR A 457 29.51 -12.95 11.30
C THR A 457 28.57 -13.11 12.51
N GLU A 458 28.54 -12.10 13.38
CA GLU A 458 27.54 -12.04 14.46
C GLU A 458 26.12 -11.76 13.95
N ILE A 459 25.97 -11.31 12.70
CA ILE A 459 24.68 -11.06 12.04
C ILE A 459 24.41 -12.20 11.06
N SER A 460 23.24 -12.82 11.19
CA SER A 460 22.75 -13.76 10.19
C SER A 460 22.37 -13.00 8.91
N GLY A 461 22.55 -13.62 7.74
CA GLY A 461 22.13 -13.02 6.48
C GLY A 461 23.13 -12.02 5.89
N VAL A 462 24.42 -12.17 6.17
CA VAL A 462 25.50 -11.37 5.56
C VAL A 462 26.18 -12.19 4.47
N TYR A 463 26.35 -11.60 3.29
CA TYR A 463 26.98 -12.25 2.14
C TYR A 463 27.91 -11.29 1.40
N GLN A 464 28.85 -11.83 0.63
CA GLN A 464 29.73 -11.09 -0.27
C GLN A 464 29.69 -11.68 -1.68
N LEU A 465 30.14 -10.92 -2.68
CA LEU A 465 30.26 -11.46 -4.04
C LEU A 465 31.33 -12.55 -4.13
N ARG A 466 31.05 -13.56 -4.95
CA ARG A 466 31.97 -14.66 -5.28
C ARG A 466 33.13 -14.25 -6.19
#